data_AF-A0A962RD78-F1
#
_entry.id   AF-A0A962RD78-F1
#
_cell.length_a   1.000
_cell.length_b   1.000
_cell.length_c   1.000
_cell.angle_alpha   90.00
_cell.angle_beta   90.00
_cell.angle_gamma   90.00
#
_symmetry.space_group_name_H-M   'P 1'
#
loop_
_entity.id
_entity.type
_entity.pdbx_description
1 polymer ?
#
loop_
_entity_poly.entity_id
_entity_poly.type
_entity_poly.pdbx_seq_one_letter_code
_entity_poly.pdbx_strand_id
1 'polypeptide(L)'
;SYHGAVWTEATRPMGPVAYIVKARTTLLRDLGPCMSPFNAFQFLQGIETLPLRMREHCRNTDAVAEFLASRIGRGVDDVIHPTTQTGETRRRADAYLTGGYGGLVGFEITGGAEAGLRFIDALQMVYHVANIGDARTLAIHPATSTHQQLSAESQLRSGVTPGYVRLSVGIEHIDDIIADIDQALAEI
;
A
#
# COMPACT_ATOMS: atom_id res chain seq x y z
N SER A 1 -36.28 -8.95 -4.27
CA SER A 1 -36.47 -8.96 -5.74
C SER A 1 -37.23 -7.70 -6.13
N TYR A 2 -36.71 -6.91 -7.09
CA TYR A 2 -37.45 -5.80 -7.71
C TYR A 2 -38.54 -6.37 -8.62
N HIS A 3 -39.64 -6.85 -8.04
CA HIS A 3 -40.81 -7.37 -8.76
C HIS A 3 -40.48 -8.43 -9.84
N GLY A 4 -39.44 -9.25 -9.65
CA GLY A 4 -39.05 -10.28 -10.61
C GLY A 4 -38.19 -9.78 -11.78
N ALA A 5 -37.70 -8.54 -11.74
CA ALA A 5 -36.88 -7.96 -12.82
C ALA A 5 -35.62 -8.78 -13.12
N VAL A 6 -35.45 -9.11 -14.39
CA VAL A 6 -34.21 -9.68 -14.94
C VAL A 6 -33.33 -8.53 -15.40
N TRP A 7 -32.29 -8.19 -14.61
CA TRP A 7 -31.50 -6.97 -14.83
C TRP A 7 -30.79 -6.91 -16.19
N THR A 8 -30.42 -8.04 -16.77
CA THR A 8 -29.82 -8.12 -18.12
C THR A 8 -30.81 -7.75 -19.23
N GLU A 9 -32.11 -7.88 -18.98
CA GLU A 9 -33.17 -7.44 -19.90
C GLU A 9 -33.56 -6.00 -19.60
N ALA A 10 -33.81 -5.68 -18.32
CA ALA A 10 -34.27 -4.36 -17.88
C ALA A 10 -33.28 -3.22 -18.18
N THR A 11 -31.98 -3.50 -18.21
CA THR A 11 -30.93 -2.50 -18.48
C THR A 11 -30.43 -2.52 -19.92
N ARG A 12 -30.94 -3.41 -20.79
CA ARG A 12 -30.49 -3.54 -22.18
C ARG A 12 -30.45 -2.20 -22.94
N PRO A 13 -31.42 -1.28 -22.80
CA PRO A 13 -31.38 0.03 -23.47
C PRO A 13 -30.25 0.96 -22.97
N MET A 14 -29.69 0.70 -21.78
CA MET A 14 -28.65 1.51 -21.13
C MET A 14 -27.23 0.94 -21.36
N GLY A 15 -27.10 -0.13 -22.14
CA GLY A 15 -25.83 -0.83 -22.36
C GLY A 15 -25.52 -1.91 -21.32
N PRO A 16 -24.26 -2.37 -21.22
CA PRO A 16 -23.87 -3.51 -20.38
C PRO A 16 -23.73 -3.16 -18.89
N VAL A 17 -24.74 -2.50 -18.31
CA VAL A 17 -24.72 -1.96 -16.93
C VAL A 17 -25.53 -2.78 -15.92
N ALA A 18 -26.04 -3.95 -16.32
CA ALA A 18 -26.87 -4.81 -15.48
C ALA A 18 -26.26 -5.09 -14.10
N TYR A 19 -24.95 -5.34 -14.04
CA TYR A 19 -24.26 -5.65 -12.79
C TYR A 19 -24.24 -4.47 -11.81
N ILE A 20 -23.81 -3.28 -12.26
CA ILE A 20 -23.71 -2.10 -11.39
C ILE A 20 -25.10 -1.61 -10.94
N VAL A 21 -26.11 -1.74 -11.79
CA VAL A 21 -27.50 -1.43 -11.43
C VAL A 21 -27.99 -2.40 -10.35
N LYS A 22 -27.79 -3.72 -10.52
CA LYS A 22 -28.16 -4.71 -9.50
C LYS A 22 -27.43 -4.47 -8.18
N ALA A 23 -26.13 -4.16 -8.22
CA ALA A 23 -25.34 -3.83 -7.04
C ALA A 23 -25.91 -2.61 -6.30
N ARG A 24 -26.34 -1.57 -7.01
CA ARG A 24 -26.90 -0.35 -6.42
C ARG A 24 -28.34 -0.52 -5.92
N THR A 25 -29.21 -1.15 -6.70
CA THR A 25 -30.64 -1.20 -6.38
C THR A 25 -30.97 -2.30 -5.39
N THR A 26 -30.22 -3.40 -5.40
CA THR A 26 -30.47 -4.57 -4.56
C THR A 26 -29.44 -4.67 -3.44
N LEU A 27 -28.15 -4.89 -3.75
CA LEU A 27 -27.15 -5.16 -2.70
C LEU A 27 -26.96 -3.96 -1.76
N LEU A 28 -26.71 -2.77 -2.32
CA LEU A 28 -26.54 -1.55 -1.53
C LEU A 28 -27.81 -1.21 -0.74
N ARG A 29 -28.99 -1.40 -1.31
CA ARG A 29 -30.27 -1.13 -0.65
C ARG A 29 -30.53 -2.09 0.50
N ASP A 30 -30.32 -3.37 0.28
CA ASP A 30 -30.69 -4.42 1.23
C ASP A 30 -29.62 -4.61 2.33
N LEU A 31 -28.33 -4.32 2.04
CA LEU A 31 -27.22 -4.41 3.01
C LEU A 31 -26.86 -3.06 3.66
N GLY A 32 -27.25 -1.93 3.04
CA GLY A 32 -27.04 -0.59 3.57
C GLY A 32 -25.63 0.03 3.58
N PRO A 33 -24.59 -0.43 2.83
CA PRO A 33 -23.26 0.20 2.87
C PRO A 33 -23.21 1.52 2.05
N CYS A 34 -24.05 2.51 2.40
CA CYS A 34 -24.09 3.80 1.72
C CYS A 34 -22.98 4.75 2.20
N MET A 35 -22.40 5.51 1.26
CA MET A 35 -21.39 6.52 1.57
C MET A 35 -22.07 7.80 2.06
N SER A 36 -21.55 8.39 3.14
CA SER A 36 -21.96 9.72 3.59
C SER A 36 -21.67 10.78 2.51
N PRO A 37 -22.60 11.74 2.27
CA PRO A 37 -22.36 12.85 1.36
C PRO A 37 -21.10 13.67 1.69
N PHE A 38 -20.80 13.83 2.98
CA PHE A 38 -19.59 14.53 3.43
C PHE A 38 -18.32 13.77 3.01
N ASN A 39 -18.30 12.44 3.20
CA ASN A 39 -17.16 11.62 2.75
C ASN A 39 -17.01 11.68 1.23
N ALA A 40 -18.12 11.65 0.48
CA ALA A 40 -18.09 11.80 -0.97
C ALA A 40 -17.47 13.13 -1.40
N PHE A 41 -17.82 14.23 -0.72
CA PHE A 41 -17.21 15.54 -0.95
C PHE A 41 -15.70 15.52 -0.67
N GLN A 42 -15.26 14.96 0.46
CA GLN A 42 -13.83 14.83 0.79
C GLN A 42 -13.07 14.00 -0.27
N PHE A 43 -13.67 12.91 -0.80
CA PHE A 43 -13.07 12.14 -1.88
C PHE A 43 -12.94 12.95 -3.18
N LEU A 44 -13.95 13.76 -3.53
CA LEU A 44 -13.88 14.64 -4.69
C LEU A 44 -12.71 15.62 -4.56
N GLN A 45 -12.54 16.25 -3.41
CA GLN A 45 -11.40 17.14 -3.14
C GLN A 45 -10.05 16.41 -3.27
N GLY A 46 -9.98 15.17 -2.79
CA GLY A 46 -8.76 14.36 -2.91
C GLY A 46 -8.45 13.94 -4.35
N ILE A 47 -9.46 13.62 -5.17
CA ILE A 47 -9.29 13.12 -6.55
C ILE A 47 -8.72 14.21 -7.47
N GLU A 48 -9.02 15.48 -7.25
CA GLU A 48 -8.51 16.60 -8.07
C GLU A 48 -6.97 16.62 -8.14
N THR A 49 -6.29 16.19 -7.09
CA THR A 49 -4.82 16.14 -7.00
C THR A 49 -4.25 14.74 -7.21
N LEU A 50 -5.07 13.74 -7.52
CA LEU A 50 -4.64 12.34 -7.66
C LEU A 50 -3.45 12.16 -8.63
N PRO A 51 -3.44 12.75 -9.84
CA PRO A 51 -2.32 12.57 -10.76
C PRO A 51 -1.00 13.16 -10.22
N LEU A 52 -1.08 14.29 -9.50
CA LEU A 52 0.08 14.96 -8.91
C LEU A 52 0.65 14.13 -7.76
N ARG A 53 -0.23 13.66 -6.85
CA ARG A 53 0.17 12.84 -5.71
C ARG A 53 0.73 11.50 -6.15
N MET A 54 0.08 10.80 -7.10
CA MET A 54 0.57 9.51 -7.57
C MET A 54 1.95 9.61 -8.23
N ARG A 55 2.20 10.66 -9.01
CA ARG A 55 3.52 10.90 -9.58
C ARG A 55 4.58 11.05 -8.49
N GLU A 56 4.27 11.82 -7.44
CA GLU A 56 5.21 12.06 -6.34
C GLU A 56 5.42 10.81 -5.48
N HIS A 57 4.35 10.09 -5.14
CA HIS A 57 4.44 8.79 -4.46
C HIS A 57 5.34 7.81 -5.19
N CYS A 58 5.13 7.64 -6.51
CA CYS A 58 5.95 6.75 -7.32
C CYS A 58 7.42 7.20 -7.33
N ARG A 59 7.68 8.49 -7.57
CA ARG A 59 9.05 9.05 -7.61
C ARG A 59 9.77 8.83 -6.29
N ASN A 60 9.13 9.12 -5.16
CA ASN A 60 9.70 8.95 -3.85
C ASN A 60 9.90 7.46 -3.52
N THR A 61 8.95 6.60 -3.87
CA THR A 61 9.06 5.15 -3.62
C THR A 61 10.20 4.52 -4.42
N ASP A 62 10.37 4.91 -5.69
CA ASP A 62 11.49 4.45 -6.52
C ASP A 62 12.82 4.80 -5.86
N ALA A 63 12.98 6.05 -5.38
CA ALA A 63 14.18 6.53 -4.70
C ALA A 63 14.41 5.84 -3.34
N VAL A 64 13.37 5.63 -2.54
CA VAL A 64 13.46 4.88 -1.27
C VAL A 64 13.85 3.43 -1.55
N ALA A 65 13.28 2.78 -2.56
CA ALA A 65 13.62 1.42 -2.94
C ALA A 65 15.09 1.31 -3.40
N GLU A 66 15.58 2.28 -4.17
CA GLU A 66 16.99 2.35 -4.57
C GLU A 66 17.92 2.56 -3.36
N PHE A 67 17.56 3.47 -2.45
CA PHE A 67 18.29 3.67 -1.21
C PHE A 67 18.37 2.39 -0.38
N LEU A 68 17.24 1.73 -0.12
CA LEU A 68 17.19 0.47 0.62
C LEU A 68 17.99 -0.63 -0.09
N ALA A 69 17.93 -0.72 -1.42
CA ALA A 69 18.70 -1.68 -2.19
C ALA A 69 20.22 -1.46 -2.04
N SER A 70 20.64 -0.20 -1.93
CA SER A 70 22.04 0.15 -1.64
C SER A 70 22.48 -0.30 -0.23
N ARG A 71 21.53 -0.53 0.68
CA ARG A 71 21.76 -0.98 2.07
C ARG A 71 21.70 -2.50 2.24
N ILE A 72 21.50 -3.26 1.16
CA ILE A 72 21.54 -4.72 1.22
C ILE A 72 22.91 -5.18 1.77
N GLY A 73 22.87 -6.05 2.78
CA GLY A 73 24.05 -6.51 3.54
C GLY A 73 24.53 -5.54 4.64
N ARG A 74 23.83 -4.41 4.84
CA ARG A 74 24.11 -3.39 5.86
C ARG A 74 22.82 -3.01 6.61
N GLY A 75 22.19 -4.00 7.25
CA GLY A 75 20.95 -3.86 8.01
C GLY A 75 19.67 -4.15 7.21
N VAL A 76 19.79 -4.35 5.89
CA VAL A 76 18.71 -4.77 5.00
C VAL A 76 19.12 -6.07 4.31
N ASP A 77 18.24 -7.05 4.27
CA ASP A 77 18.48 -8.35 3.64
C ASP A 77 17.90 -8.43 2.22
N ASP A 78 16.75 -7.80 1.98
CA ASP A 78 16.07 -7.79 0.67
C ASP A 78 15.14 -6.56 0.52
N VAL A 79 14.81 -6.20 -0.72
CA VAL A 79 13.90 -5.10 -1.06
C VAL A 79 12.86 -5.56 -2.08
N ILE A 80 11.60 -5.40 -1.70
CA ILE A 80 10.42 -5.84 -2.46
C ILE A 80 9.75 -4.61 -3.08
N HIS A 81 10.16 -4.31 -4.31
CA HIS A 81 9.57 -3.25 -5.14
C HIS A 81 9.75 -3.57 -6.63
N PRO A 82 8.85 -3.17 -7.55
CA PRO A 82 9.05 -3.44 -8.97
C PRO A 82 10.36 -2.92 -9.56
N THR A 83 10.97 -1.87 -8.98
CA THR A 83 12.29 -1.39 -9.43
C THR A 83 13.43 -2.36 -9.17
N THR A 84 13.33 -3.20 -8.13
CA THR A 84 14.34 -4.21 -7.74
C THR A 84 14.03 -5.61 -8.28
N GLN A 85 12.82 -5.83 -8.81
CA GLN A 85 12.39 -7.10 -9.38
C GLN A 85 13.04 -7.39 -10.73
N THR A 86 13.16 -8.67 -11.04
CA THR A 86 13.65 -9.19 -12.34
C THR A 86 12.69 -10.24 -12.92
N GLY A 87 12.94 -10.68 -14.16
CA GLY A 87 12.19 -11.76 -14.80
C GLY A 87 10.71 -11.44 -15.06
N GLU A 88 9.84 -12.43 -14.85
CA GLU A 88 8.41 -12.34 -15.17
C GLU A 88 7.68 -11.28 -14.33
N THR A 89 8.05 -11.11 -13.06
CA THR A 89 7.42 -10.11 -12.19
C THR A 89 7.73 -8.70 -12.69
N ARG A 90 8.98 -8.43 -13.07
CA ARG A 90 9.35 -7.17 -13.68
C ARG A 90 8.65 -6.93 -15.01
N ARG A 91 8.63 -7.95 -15.90
CA ARG A 91 7.93 -7.87 -17.18
C ARG A 91 6.46 -7.49 -17.02
N ARG A 92 5.77 -8.04 -16.02
CA ARG A 92 4.35 -7.71 -15.72
C ARG A 92 4.20 -6.28 -15.20
N ALA A 93 5.08 -5.86 -14.29
CA ALA A 93 5.06 -4.48 -13.81
C ALA A 93 5.21 -3.50 -14.96
N ASP A 94 6.19 -3.70 -15.84
CA ASP A 94 6.44 -2.84 -17.00
C ASP A 94 5.30 -2.86 -18.03
N ALA A 95 4.60 -4.00 -18.16
CA ALA A 95 3.49 -4.14 -19.10
C ALA A 95 2.21 -3.43 -18.63
N TYR A 96 1.96 -3.35 -17.32
CA TYR A 96 0.68 -2.90 -16.77
C TYR A 96 0.75 -1.59 -15.99
N LEU A 97 1.91 -1.20 -15.47
CA LEU A 97 2.07 -0.01 -14.65
C LEU A 97 2.68 1.12 -15.49
N THR A 98 1.82 2.07 -15.85
CA THR A 98 2.22 3.29 -16.57
C THR A 98 2.20 4.49 -15.63
N GLY A 99 3.27 5.28 -15.57
CA GLY A 99 3.37 6.46 -14.70
C GLY A 99 3.99 6.20 -13.31
N GLY A 100 4.65 5.05 -13.15
CA GLY A 100 5.38 4.66 -11.94
C GLY A 100 4.89 3.34 -11.33
N TYR A 101 5.62 2.82 -10.35
CA TYR A 101 5.41 1.46 -9.81
C TYR A 101 4.57 1.40 -8.52
N GLY A 102 4.01 2.53 -8.09
CA GLY A 102 3.16 2.63 -6.90
C GLY A 102 3.87 3.28 -5.72
N GLY A 103 3.12 3.48 -4.63
CA GLY A 103 3.58 4.15 -3.41
C GLY A 103 4.05 3.22 -2.29
N LEU A 104 4.25 1.93 -2.57
CA LEU A 104 4.52 0.90 -1.55
C LEU A 104 5.85 0.24 -1.81
N VAL A 105 6.69 0.15 -0.77
CA VAL A 105 7.91 -0.66 -0.79
C VAL A 105 7.95 -1.53 0.46
N GLY A 106 8.25 -2.82 0.27
CA GLY A 106 8.57 -3.74 1.35
C GLY A 106 10.07 -3.95 1.41
N PHE A 107 10.60 -4.26 2.59
CA PHE A 107 11.98 -4.71 2.73
C PHE A 107 12.14 -5.65 3.92
N GLU A 108 13.16 -6.50 3.86
CA GLU A 108 13.53 -7.41 4.93
C GLU A 108 14.66 -6.77 5.74
N ILE A 109 14.46 -6.62 7.04
CA ILE A 109 15.46 -6.05 7.93
C ILE A 109 16.31 -7.16 8.56
N THR A 110 17.63 -6.95 8.59
CA THR A 110 18.54 -7.90 9.25
C THR A 110 18.27 -7.88 10.77
N GLY A 111 18.22 -9.05 11.41
CA GLY A 111 17.97 -9.17 12.86
C GLY A 111 16.51 -9.47 13.23
N GLY A 112 15.62 -9.61 12.24
CA GLY A 112 14.26 -10.11 12.45
C GLY A 112 13.39 -9.22 13.32
N ALA A 113 12.52 -9.81 14.14
CA ALA A 113 11.42 -9.08 14.78
C ALA A 113 11.87 -8.02 15.79
N GLU A 114 12.98 -8.26 16.49
CA GLU A 114 13.53 -7.29 17.44
C GLU A 114 14.09 -6.08 16.71
N ALA A 115 14.86 -6.29 15.63
CA ALA A 115 15.35 -5.21 14.78
C ALA A 115 14.20 -4.45 14.10
N GLY A 116 13.19 -5.16 13.58
CA GLY A 116 12.00 -4.54 12.99
C GLY A 116 11.21 -3.67 13.98
N LEU A 117 11.07 -4.11 15.24
CA LEU A 117 10.46 -3.30 16.30
C LEU A 117 11.28 -2.05 16.60
N ARG A 118 12.60 -2.21 16.80
CA ARG A 118 13.51 -1.09 17.10
C ARG A 118 13.55 -0.06 15.98
N PHE A 119 13.58 -0.51 14.72
CA PHE A 119 13.51 0.36 13.55
C PHE A 119 12.23 1.19 13.56
N ILE A 120 11.07 0.56 13.75
CA ILE A 120 9.77 1.28 13.77
C ILE A 120 9.71 2.29 14.91
N ASP A 121 10.21 1.94 16.10
CA ASP A 121 10.24 2.83 17.27
C ASP A 121 11.25 3.99 17.12
N ALA A 122 12.28 3.82 16.28
CA ALA A 122 13.30 4.83 16.02
C ALA A 122 12.89 5.88 14.98
N LEU A 123 11.85 5.63 14.16
CA LEU A 123 11.36 6.60 13.16
C LEU A 123 10.83 7.87 13.85
N GLN A 124 11.22 9.03 13.33
CA GLN A 124 10.90 10.33 13.93
C GLN A 124 9.90 11.13 13.08
N MET A 125 9.88 10.91 11.77
CA MET A 125 8.97 11.58 10.83
C MET A 125 7.94 10.60 10.27
N VAL A 126 8.36 9.38 9.92
CA VAL A 126 7.49 8.36 9.35
C VAL A 126 6.52 7.84 10.42
N TYR A 127 5.22 7.83 10.09
CA TYR A 127 4.19 7.43 11.04
C TYR A 127 4.06 5.91 11.13
N HIS A 128 4.11 5.35 12.35
CA HIS A 128 3.77 3.96 12.60
C HIS A 128 2.26 3.74 12.60
N VAL A 129 1.69 3.38 11.44
CA VAL A 129 0.25 3.14 11.27
C VAL A 129 -0.03 2.09 10.20
N ALA A 130 -1.21 1.45 10.26
CA ALA A 130 -1.56 0.34 9.38
C ALA A 130 -2.15 0.75 8.02
N ASN A 131 -2.61 2.00 7.86
CA ASN A 131 -3.17 2.49 6.60
C ASN A 131 -2.10 2.72 5.52
N ILE A 132 -2.55 3.04 4.30
CA ILE A 132 -1.71 3.26 3.11
C ILE A 132 -2.27 4.40 2.27
N GLY A 133 -1.44 4.98 1.40
CA GLY A 133 -1.86 5.98 0.40
C GLY A 133 -2.23 7.35 0.96
N ASP A 134 -1.75 7.66 2.18
CA ASP A 134 -1.80 9.02 2.74
C ASP A 134 -0.72 9.89 2.08
N ALA A 135 -0.87 11.21 2.15
CA ALA A 135 0.18 12.15 1.77
C ALA A 135 1.44 12.02 2.65
N ARG A 136 1.29 11.49 3.87
CA ARG A 136 2.39 11.23 4.79
C ARG A 136 3.01 9.86 4.55
N THR A 137 4.30 9.75 4.77
CA THR A 137 5.01 8.47 4.77
C THR A 137 4.64 7.67 6.01
N LEU A 138 4.28 6.40 5.81
CA LEU A 138 3.80 5.49 6.84
C LEU A 138 4.65 4.23 6.85
N ALA A 139 4.93 3.69 8.03
CA ALA A 139 5.62 2.42 8.20
C ALA A 139 4.80 1.47 9.07
N ILE A 140 4.97 0.18 8.82
CA ILE A 140 4.48 -0.86 9.73
C ILE A 140 5.36 -2.09 9.65
N HIS A 141 5.56 -2.73 10.80
CA HIS A 141 6.20 -4.04 10.92
C HIS A 141 5.13 -5.10 11.22
N PRO A 142 4.64 -5.86 10.21
CA PRO A 142 3.44 -6.68 10.37
C PRO A 142 3.55 -7.77 11.42
N ALA A 143 4.73 -8.38 11.59
CA ALA A 143 4.93 -9.50 12.53
C ALA A 143 4.64 -9.10 13.99
N THR A 144 4.97 -7.86 14.39
CA THR A 144 4.73 -7.35 15.76
C THR A 144 3.47 -6.50 15.89
N SER A 145 2.70 -6.32 14.81
CA SER A 145 1.52 -5.44 14.81
C SER A 145 0.28 -6.14 14.23
N THR A 146 0.03 -6.01 12.92
CA THR A 146 -1.19 -6.47 12.25
C THR A 146 -1.36 -7.98 12.28
N HIS A 147 -0.28 -8.74 12.34
CA HIS A 147 -0.29 -10.21 12.33
C HIS A 147 0.10 -10.81 13.69
N GLN A 148 0.19 -10.00 14.75
CA GLN A 148 0.61 -10.46 16.08
C GLN A 148 -0.30 -11.55 16.70
N GLN A 149 -1.55 -11.65 16.24
CA GLN A 149 -2.50 -12.66 16.69
C GLN A 149 -2.27 -14.05 16.07
N LEU A 150 -1.45 -14.15 15.03
CA LEU A 150 -1.12 -15.39 14.35
C LEU A 150 0.06 -16.08 15.04
N SER A 151 0.12 -17.42 14.94
CA SER A 151 1.34 -18.15 15.28
C SER A 151 2.46 -17.80 14.29
N ALA A 152 3.73 -17.93 14.70
CA ALA A 152 4.88 -17.66 13.84
C ALA A 152 4.84 -18.48 12.53
N GLU A 153 4.42 -19.75 12.59
CA GLU A 153 4.22 -20.58 11.40
C GLU A 153 3.15 -20.01 10.46
N SER A 154 2.05 -19.50 11.02
CA SER A 154 0.97 -18.90 10.24
C SER A 154 1.39 -17.56 9.61
N GLN A 155 2.20 -16.76 10.32
CA GLN A 155 2.79 -15.52 9.77
C GLN A 155 3.65 -15.83 8.54
N LEU A 156 4.58 -16.79 8.68
CA LEU A 156 5.44 -17.22 7.57
C LEU A 156 4.63 -17.74 6.39
N ARG A 157 3.59 -18.55 6.64
CA ARG A 157 2.69 -19.04 5.59
C ARG A 157 1.91 -17.93 4.88
N SER A 158 1.66 -16.80 5.54
CA SER A 158 1.05 -15.61 4.92
C SER A 158 2.06 -14.72 4.19
N GLY A 159 3.35 -15.08 4.17
CA GLY A 159 4.41 -14.29 3.57
C GLY A 159 4.91 -13.15 4.48
N VAL A 160 4.60 -13.20 5.77
CA VAL A 160 5.12 -12.25 6.78
C VAL A 160 6.28 -12.93 7.48
N THR A 161 7.49 -12.50 7.16
CA THR A 161 8.69 -12.88 7.90
C THR A 161 8.78 -12.05 9.19
N PRO A 162 9.60 -12.49 10.15
CA PRO A 162 9.89 -11.68 11.33
C PRO A 162 10.61 -10.37 11.03
N GLY A 163 11.25 -10.19 9.87
CA GLY A 163 12.02 -8.98 9.52
C GLY A 163 11.31 -8.06 8.54
N TYR A 164 10.13 -8.43 8.05
CA TYR A 164 9.45 -7.70 7.01
C TYR A 164 8.90 -6.36 7.51
N VAL A 165 9.33 -5.26 6.87
CA VAL A 165 8.79 -3.92 7.07
C VAL A 165 8.12 -3.44 5.78
N ARG A 166 6.95 -2.81 5.91
CA ARG A 166 6.24 -2.18 4.79
C ARG A 166 6.21 -0.68 4.98
N LEU A 167 6.65 0.04 3.95
CA LEU A 167 6.51 1.49 3.82
C LEU A 167 5.40 1.83 2.82
N SER A 168 4.55 2.78 3.18
CA SER A 168 3.70 3.53 2.26
C SER A 168 4.30 4.93 2.13
N VAL A 169 5.07 5.15 1.09
CA VAL A 169 5.87 6.36 0.91
C VAL A 169 4.97 7.52 0.52
N GLY A 170 5.09 8.62 1.25
CA GLY A 170 4.30 9.84 1.10
C GLY A 170 4.85 10.79 0.03
N ILE A 171 4.50 12.05 0.16
CA ILE A 171 4.89 13.15 -0.75
C ILE A 171 5.76 14.21 -0.06
N GLU A 172 6.36 13.88 1.09
CA GLU A 172 7.39 14.71 1.71
C GLU A 172 8.62 14.85 0.79
N HIS A 173 9.55 15.73 1.16
CA HIS A 173 10.81 15.82 0.44
C HIS A 173 11.57 14.51 0.58
N ILE A 174 12.06 13.98 -0.54
CA ILE A 174 12.70 12.65 -0.59
C ILE A 174 13.90 12.56 0.36
N ASP A 175 14.68 13.62 0.48
CA ASP A 175 15.85 13.65 1.37
C ASP A 175 15.46 13.49 2.84
N ASP A 176 14.32 14.05 3.26
CA ASP A 176 13.85 13.93 4.65
C ASP A 176 13.35 12.51 4.93
N ILE A 177 12.68 11.88 3.95
CA ILE A 177 12.23 10.49 4.05
C ILE A 177 13.44 9.56 4.17
N ILE A 178 14.44 9.73 3.29
CA ILE A 178 15.66 8.91 3.32
C ILE A 178 16.43 9.15 4.61
N ALA A 179 16.57 10.40 5.08
CA ALA A 179 17.27 10.71 6.32
C ALA A 179 16.62 10.06 7.54
N ASP A 180 15.29 10.07 7.64
CA ASP A 180 14.57 9.42 8.75
C ASP A 180 14.69 7.89 8.71
N ILE A 181 14.63 7.29 7.52
CA ILE A 181 14.84 5.85 7.36
C ILE A 181 16.30 5.49 7.68
N ASP A 182 17.27 6.28 7.21
CA ASP A 182 18.70 6.02 7.43
C ASP A 182 19.06 6.07 8.92
N GLN A 183 18.62 7.12 9.62
CA GLN A 183 18.89 7.24 11.06
C GLN A 183 18.23 6.09 11.84
N ALA A 184 17.00 5.70 11.50
CA ALA A 184 16.36 4.55 12.14
C ALA A 184 17.05 3.22 11.84
N LEU A 185 17.60 3.04 10.63
CA LEU A 185 18.42 1.88 10.28
C LEU A 185 19.78 1.88 10.98
N ALA A 186 20.31 3.03 11.38
CA ALA A 186 21.58 3.11 12.11
C ALA A 186 21.45 2.68 13.58
N GLU A 187 20.22 2.68 14.11
CA GLU A 187 19.95 2.22 15.47
C GLU A 187 19.94 0.68 15.57
N ILE A 188 19.70 -0.06 14.48
CA ILE A 188 19.56 -1.53 14.53
C ILE A 188 20.88 -2.29 14.43
#